data_AF-A0A940ZWJ8-F1
#
_entry.id   AF-A0A940ZWJ8-F1
#
_cell.length_a   1.000
_cell.length_b   1.000
_cell.length_c   1.000
_cell.angle_alpha   90.00
_cell.angle_beta   90.00
_cell.angle_gamma   90.00
#
_symmetry.space_group_name_H-M   'P 1'
#
loop_
_entity.id
_entity.type
_entity.pdbx_description
1 polymer ?
#
loop_
_entity_poly.entity_id
_entity_poly.type
_entity_poly.pdbx_seq_one_letter_code
_entity_poly.pdbx_strand_id
1 'polypeptide(L)' 'MNPKRGLVLGAGGARGFAHLGFLQVLDEEKINMDIVVGCSAGAIFGALWCAGMDL' A
#
# COMPACT_ATOMS: atom_id res chain seq x y z
N MET A 1 22.44 5.75 -9.80
CA MET A 1 21.19 6.06 -9.08
C MET A 1 20.40 4.77 -8.96
N ASN A 2 19.98 4.40 -7.75
CA ASN A 2 19.07 3.26 -7.59
C ASN A 2 17.64 3.72 -7.95
N PRO A 3 16.91 2.99 -8.81
CA PRO A 3 15.54 3.35 -9.16
C PRO A 3 14.66 3.28 -7.92
N LYS A 4 13.83 4.31 -7.75
CA LYS A 4 12.83 4.39 -6.68
C LYS A 4 11.59 3.59 -7.07
N ARG A 5 11.04 2.80 -6.14
CA ARG A 5 9.82 2.01 -6.35
C ARG A 5 8.61 2.79 -5.84
N GLY A 6 7.65 3.02 -6.73
CA GLY A 6 6.38 3.66 -6.40
C GLY A 6 5.23 2.66 -6.40
N LEU A 7 4.38 2.71 -5.37
CA LEU A 7 3.13 1.94 -5.27
C LEU A 7 1.93 2.90 -5.41
N VAL A 8 0.96 2.53 -6.26
CA VAL A 8 -0.26 3.33 -6.48
C VAL A 8 -1.49 2.51 -6.14
N LEU A 9 -2.25 2.96 -5.15
CA LEU A 9 -3.47 2.31 -4.66
C LEU A 9 -4.72 3.10 -5.09
N GLY A 10 -5.51 2.51 -5.99
CA GLY A 10 -6.75 3.12 -6.48
C GLY A 10 -7.87 3.19 -5.45
N ALA A 11 -8.92 3.95 -5.77
CA ALA A 11 -10.18 3.93 -5.01
C ALA A 11 -10.94 2.61 -5.22
N GLY A 12 -11.91 2.30 -4.36
CA GLY A 12 -12.67 1.05 -4.50
C GLY A 12 -13.78 0.77 -3.49
N GLY A 13 -14.07 1.69 -2.56
CA GLY A 13 -15.06 1.46 -1.50
C GLY A 13 -14.82 0.12 -0.79
N ALA A 14 -15.86 -0.72 -0.71
CA ALA A 14 -15.76 -2.06 -0.14
C ALA A 14 -14.78 -3.02 -0.87
N ARG A 15 -14.50 -2.82 -2.16
CA ARG A 15 -13.47 -3.62 -2.86
C ARG A 15 -12.04 -3.19 -2.51
N GLY A 16 -11.89 -2.01 -1.90
CA GLY A 16 -10.59 -1.51 -1.44
C GLY A 16 -9.94 -2.38 -0.37
N PHE A 17 -10.69 -3.24 0.32
CA PHE A 17 -10.13 -4.22 1.27
C PHE A 17 -9.15 -5.20 0.60
N ALA A 18 -9.23 -5.38 -0.72
CA ALA A 18 -8.23 -6.16 -1.47
C ALA A 18 -6.81 -5.57 -1.35
N HIS A 19 -6.67 -4.26 -1.09
CA HIS A 19 -5.38 -3.64 -0.85
C HIS A 19 -4.68 -4.21 0.38
N LEU A 20 -5.41 -4.60 1.43
CA LEU A 20 -4.81 -5.14 2.66
C LEU A 20 -4.03 -6.43 2.39
N GLY A 21 -4.67 -7.39 1.70
CA GLY A 21 -4.00 -8.64 1.34
C GLY A 21 -2.79 -8.45 0.42
N PHE A 22 -2.85 -7.47 -0.49
CA PHE A 22 -1.70 -7.11 -1.32
C PHE A 22 -0.55 -6.52 -0.50
N LEU A 23 -0.85 -5.60 0.43
CA LEU A 23 0.15 -4.98 1.30
C LEU A 23 0.80 -6.00 2.24
N GLN A 24 0.01 -6.92 2.80
CA GLN A 24 0.51 -8.04 3.59
C GLN A 24 1.53 -8.88 2.81
N VAL A 25 1.24 -9.21 1.55
CA VAL A 25 2.19 -9.95 0.69
C VAL A 25 3.47 -9.16 0.44
N LEU A 26 3.40 -7.83 0.30
CA LEU A 26 4.61 -7.01 0.16
C LEU A 26 5.52 -7.12 1.40
N ASP A 27 4.93 -7.13 2.60
CA ASP A 27 5.66 -7.27 3.86
C ASP A 27 6.27 -8.67 4.00
N GLU A 28 5.50 -9.73 3.70
CA GLU A 28 5.95 -11.12 3.70
C GLU A 28 7.15 -11.34 2.76
N GLU A 29 7.06 -10.77 1.56
CA GLU A 29 8.11 -10.85 0.53
C GLU A 29 9.24 -9.81 0.73
N LYS A 30 9.15 -8.97 1.77
CA LYS A 30 10.13 -7.92 2.10
C LYS A 30 10.37 -6.93 0.95
N ILE A 31 9.31 -6.63 0.19
CA ILE A 31 9.36 -5.70 -0.93
C ILE A 31 9.08 -4.28 -0.42
N ASN A 32 10.15 -3.53 -0.21
CA ASN A 32 10.06 -2.13 0.20
C ASN A 32 9.64 -1.19 -0.94
N MET A 33 8.78 -0.22 -0.62
CA MET A 33 8.34 0.87 -1.51
C MET A 33 8.90 2.20 -1.00
N ASP A 34 9.38 3.03 -1.92
CA ASP A 34 9.92 4.35 -1.57
C ASP A 34 8.84 5.43 -1.51
N ILE A 35 7.78 5.27 -2.32
CA ILE A 35 6.70 6.23 -2.46
C ILE A 35 5.40 5.45 -2.55
N VAL A 36 4.39 5.87 -1.79
CA VAL A 36 3.02 5.35 -1.88
C VAL A 36 2.08 6.49 -2.20
N VAL A 37 1.25 6.29 -3.22
CA VAL A 37 0.19 7.22 -3.63
C VAL A 37 -1.14 6.49 -3.53
N GLY A 38 -2.13 7.08 -2.88
CA GLY A 38 -3.43 6.44 -2.71
C GLY A 38 -4.60 7.39 -2.94
N CYS A 39 -5.76 6.83 -3.30
CA CYS A 39 -7.03 7.55 -3.43
C CYS A 39 -8.16 6.83 -2.66
N SER A 40 -8.96 7.58 -1.89
CA SER A 40 -10.09 7.05 -1.10
C SER A 40 -9.65 5.87 -0.20
N ALA A 41 -10.25 4.68 -0.33
CA ALA A 41 -9.85 3.49 0.42
C ALA A 41 -8.35 3.15 0.27
N GLY A 42 -7.78 3.29 -0.93
CA GLY A 42 -6.34 3.10 -1.15
C GLY A 42 -5.47 4.13 -0.43
N ALA A 43 -5.95 5.37 -0.27
CA ALA A 43 -5.25 6.39 0.51
C ALA A 43 -5.21 6.02 2.00
N ILE A 44 -6.33 5.55 2.54
CA ILE A 44 -6.44 5.15 3.95
C ILE A 44 -5.52 3.96 4.21
N PHE A 45 -5.68 2.86 3.48
CA PHE A 45 -4.88 1.65 3.73
C PHE A 45 -3.40 1.86 3.44
N GLY A 46 -3.05 2.57 2.36
CA GLY A 46 -1.66 2.92 2.07
C GLY A 46 -1.02 3.79 3.15
N ALA A 47 -1.74 4.78 3.68
CA ALA A 47 -1.23 5.64 4.74
C ALA A 47 -1.02 4.88 6.07
N LEU A 48 -1.96 4.00 6.45
CA LEU A 48 -1.82 3.18 7.65
C LEU A 48 -0.64 2.21 7.54
N TRP A 49 -0.48 1.58 6.37
CA TRP A 49 0.66 0.71 6.09
C TRP A 49 2.00 1.45 6.17
N CYS A 50 2.11 2.62 5.53
CA CYS A 50 3.30 3.47 5.64
C CYS A 50 3.58 3.95 7.08
N ALA A 51 2.56 4.08 7.92
CA ALA A 51 2.70 4.42 9.33
C ALA A 51 3.19 3.24 10.19
N GLY A 52 3.39 2.05 9.60
CA GLY A 52 3.83 0.85 10.29
C GLY A 52 2.73 0.19 11.13
N MET A 53 1.46 0.41 10.78
CA MET A 53 0.37 -0.36 11.39
C MET A 53 0.37 -1.79 10.87
N ASP A 54 0.14 -2.71 11.79
CA ASP A 54 -0.21 -4.10 11.49
C ASP A 54 -1.65 -4.13 10.94
N LEU A 55 -1.82 -4.50 9.67
CA LEU A 55 -3.05 -4.38 8.89
C LEU A 55 -3.67 -5.73 8.56
#